data_AF-R0CN20-F1
#
_entry.id   AF-R0CN20-F1
#
_cell.length_a   1.000
_cell.length_b   1.000
_cell.length_c   1.000
_cell.angle_alpha   90.00
_cell.angle_beta   90.00
_cell.angle_gamma   90.00
#
_symmetry.space_group_name_H-M   'P 1'
#
loop_
_entity.id
_entity.type
_entity.pdbx_description
1 polymer ?
#
loop_
_entity_poly.entity_id
_entity_poly.type
_entity_poly.pdbx_seq_one_letter_code
_entity_poly.pdbx_strand_id
1 'polypeptide(L)'
;MPNPMNARAETVGTNRMFGKYWRACNLCIVPVDAVYEPCYETGHNVRHKIWIKGESEFGIAGIWRTWESPTGGPPRYAFAMLTLNAGG
;
A
#
# COMPACT_ATOMS: atom_id res chain seq x y z
N MET A 1 4.50 -5.34 15.97
CA MET A 1 3.31 -4.72 15.34
C MET A 1 3.17 -5.32 13.93
N PRO A 2 1.99 -5.54 13.36
CA PRO A 2 1.90 -6.01 11.97
C PRO A 2 2.41 -4.93 11.01
N ASN A 3 2.99 -5.35 9.88
CA ASN A 3 3.32 -4.46 8.77
C ASN A 3 2.47 -4.82 7.56
N PRO A 4 1.25 -4.25 7.45
CA PRO A 4 0.37 -4.59 6.34
C PRO A 4 0.91 -3.97 5.04
N MET A 5 0.72 -4.70 3.94
CA MET A 5 1.07 -4.21 2.60
C MET A 5 0.11 -3.12 2.11
N ASN A 6 -1.13 -3.12 2.62
CA ASN A 6 -2.23 -2.25 2.15
C ASN A 6 -2.89 -1.48 3.31
N ALA A 7 -3.42 -0.29 3.00
CA ALA A 7 -4.20 0.55 3.89
C ALA A 7 -5.42 1.13 3.17
N ARG A 8 -6.61 0.97 3.74
CA ARG A 8 -7.86 1.51 3.17
C ARG A 8 -7.87 3.04 3.23
N ALA A 9 -7.99 3.70 2.09
CA ALA A 9 -8.00 5.16 2.02
C ALA A 9 -9.17 5.77 2.82
N GLU A 10 -10.31 5.07 2.89
CA GLU A 10 -11.52 5.53 3.59
C GLU A 10 -11.32 5.69 5.10
N THR A 11 -10.35 4.96 5.67
CA THR A 11 -10.10 4.94 7.14
C THR A 11 -8.67 5.29 7.53
N VAL A 12 -7.78 5.55 6.57
CA VAL A 12 -6.35 5.76 6.84
C VAL A 12 -6.10 6.90 7.85
N GLY A 13 -6.91 7.96 7.82
CA GLY A 13 -6.79 9.11 8.72
C GLY A 13 -7.18 8.84 10.18
N THR A 14 -8.10 7.89 10.42
CA THR A 14 -8.55 7.49 11.77
C THR A 14 -7.94 6.16 12.23
N ASN A 15 -7.24 5.45 11.35
CA ASN A 15 -6.60 4.17 11.63
C ASN A 15 -5.56 4.30 12.75
N ARG A 16 -5.57 3.38 13.72
CA ARG A 16 -4.62 3.38 14.86
C ARG A 16 -3.15 3.30 14.44
N MET A 17 -2.84 2.60 13.35
CA MET A 17 -1.48 2.45 12.84
C MET A 17 -1.04 3.62 11.97
N PHE A 18 -1.94 4.13 11.13
CA PHE A 18 -1.60 5.05 10.05
C PHE A 18 -2.04 6.50 10.29
N GLY A 19 -3.06 6.76 11.11
CA GLY A 19 -3.68 8.07 11.23
C GLY A 19 -2.72 9.18 11.67
N LYS A 20 -1.76 8.89 12.56
CA LYS A 20 -0.74 9.88 12.94
C LYS A 20 0.19 10.23 11.78
N TYR A 21 0.55 9.26 10.95
CA TYR A 21 1.43 9.45 9.78
C TYR A 21 0.67 10.12 8.63
N TRP A 22 -0.63 9.84 8.50
CA TRP A 22 -1.51 10.51 7.54
C TRP A 22 -1.60 12.01 7.83
N ARG A 23 -1.87 12.38 9.10
CA ARG A 23 -1.91 13.79 9.53
C ARG A 23 -0.56 14.50 9.41
N ALA A 24 0.54 13.76 9.51
CA ALA A 24 1.89 14.27 9.31
C ALA A 24 2.31 14.32 7.83
N CYS A 25 1.41 13.97 6.90
CA CYS A 25 1.70 13.90 5.47
C CYS A 25 2.90 13.00 5.12
N ASN A 26 3.08 11.89 5.84
CA ASN A 26 4.04 10.85 5.48
C ASN A 26 3.53 10.03 4.29
N LEU A 27 3.35 10.69 3.16
CA LEU A 27 2.87 10.11 1.92
C LEU A 27 4.06 9.67 1.07
N CYS A 28 3.86 8.66 0.24
CA CYS A 28 4.86 8.21 -0.72
C CYS A 28 4.20 7.81 -2.04
N ILE A 29 5.02 7.70 -3.08
CA ILE A 29 4.66 7.06 -4.34
C ILE A 29 5.44 5.74 -4.40
N VAL A 30 4.74 4.65 -4.65
CA VAL A 30 5.34 3.32 -4.85
C VAL A 30 5.43 3.09 -6.36
N PRO A 31 6.62 3.16 -6.98
CA PRO A 31 6.78 2.90 -8.40
C PRO A 31 6.63 1.41 -8.69
N VAL A 32 5.86 1.07 -9.73
CA VAL A 32 5.61 -0.30 -10.16
C VAL A 32 5.48 -0.39 -11.69
N ASP A 33 5.90 -1.51 -12.27
CA ASP A 33 5.59 -1.83 -13.67
C ASP A 33 4.16 -2.39 -13.82
N ALA A 34 3.70 -3.10 -12.79
CA ALA A 34 2.38 -3.74 -12.72
C ALA A 34 2.03 -4.16 -11.29
N VAL A 35 0.73 -4.33 -11.03
CA VAL A 35 0.23 -5.07 -9.86
C VAL A 35 -0.40 -6.38 -10.28
N TYR A 36 -0.49 -7.33 -9.35
CA TYR A 36 -1.06 -8.64 -9.60
C TYR A 36 -2.10 -8.98 -8.55
N GLU A 37 -3.31 -9.32 -9.00
CA GLU A 37 -4.43 -9.70 -8.14
C GLU A 37 -4.95 -11.09 -8.54
N PRO A 38 -5.47 -11.87 -7.59
CA PRO A 38 -6.13 -13.13 -7.90
C PRO A 38 -7.49 -12.87 -8.55
N CYS A 39 -7.79 -13.59 -9.64
CA CYS A 39 -9.09 -13.64 -10.29
C CYS A 39 -9.72 -15.01 -10.09
N TYR A 40 -10.99 -15.06 -9.71
CA TYR A 40 -11.70 -16.31 -9.38
C TYR A 40 -12.89 -16.61 -10.31
N GLU A 41 -13.05 -15.89 -11.43
CA GLU A 41 -14.14 -16.10 -12.39
C GLU A 41 -14.15 -17.53 -12.98
N THR A 42 -13.00 -18.20 -13.00
CA THR A 42 -12.84 -19.58 -13.47
C THR A 42 -13.10 -20.63 -12.38
N GLY A 43 -13.50 -20.21 -11.17
CA GLY A 43 -13.64 -21.08 -10.00
C GLY A 43 -12.32 -21.42 -9.28
N HIS A 44 -11.18 -20.95 -9.78
CA HIS A 44 -9.85 -21.12 -9.18
C HIS A 44 -9.05 -19.81 -9.26
N ASN A 45 -7.99 -19.67 -8.46
CA ASN A 45 -7.14 -18.48 -8.48
C ASN A 45 -6.30 -18.42 -9.77
N VAL A 46 -6.66 -17.51 -10.67
CA VAL A 46 -5.86 -17.12 -11.84
C VAL A 46 -5.20 -15.78 -11.56
N ARG A 47 -3.87 -15.75 -11.59
CA ARG A 47 -3.11 -14.51 -11.36
C ARG A 47 -3.30 -13.55 -12.53
N HIS A 48 -3.95 -12.41 -12.30
CA HIS A 48 -4.14 -11.36 -13.30
C HIS A 48 -3.12 -10.25 -13.14
N LYS A 49 -2.56 -9.79 -14.26
CA LYS A 49 -1.68 -8.62 -14.32
C LYS A 49 -2.54 -7.38 -14.59
N ILE A 50 -2.33 -6.32 -13.82
CA ILE A 50 -2.97 -5.01 -14.00
C ILE A 50 -1.87 -3.97 -14.24
N TRP A 51 -1.98 -3.21 -15.32
CA TRP A 51 -0.99 -2.19 -15.73
C TRP A 51 -1.65 -1.08 -16.55
N ILE A 52 -0.93 0.02 -16.78
CA ILE A 52 -1.37 1.12 -17.65
C ILE A 52 -0.88 0.88 -19.07
N LYS A 53 -1.80 0.76 -20.03
CA LYS A 53 -1.46 0.52 -21.44
C LYS A 53 -0.65 1.69 -22.00
N GLY A 54 0.56 1.39 -22.49
CA GLY A 54 1.46 2.37 -23.11
C GLY A 54 2.50 2.97 -22.15
N GLU A 55 2.37 2.73 -20.84
CA GLU A 55 3.33 3.19 -19.83
C GLU A 55 4.27 2.04 -19.42
N SER A 56 5.54 2.36 -19.18
CA SER A 56 6.52 1.40 -18.65
C SER A 56 6.41 1.22 -17.14
N GLU A 57 5.98 2.25 -16.41
CA GLU A 57 5.80 2.26 -14.96
C GLU A 57 4.66 3.20 -14.56
N PHE A 58 4.11 3.00 -13.36
CA PHE A 58 3.17 3.94 -12.74
C PHE A 58 3.34 3.98 -11.22
N GLY A 59 2.81 5.03 -10.61
CA GLY A 59 2.90 5.25 -9.17
C GLY A 59 1.63 4.85 -8.44
N ILE A 60 1.77 4.06 -7.36
CA ILE A 60 0.69 3.80 -6.40
C ILE A 60 0.82 4.77 -5.24
N ALA A 61 -0.27 5.46 -4.88
CA ALA A 61 -0.31 6.29 -3.69
C ALA A 61 -0.10 5.44 -2.44
N GLY A 62 0.82 5.85 -1.57
CA GLY A 62 1.17 5.12 -0.36
C GLY A 62 1.30 6.02 0.86
N ILE A 63 1.40 5.36 2.01
CA ILE A 63 1.75 5.98 3.28
C ILE A 63 2.97 5.27 3.85
N TRP A 64 3.93 6.03 4.38
CA TRP A 64 5.13 5.50 4.99
C TRP A 64 5.21 5.81 6.49
N ARG A 65 5.92 4.97 7.22
CA ARG A 65 6.15 5.13 8.66
C ARG A 65 7.55 4.69 9.07
N THR A 66 8.03 5.30 10.12
CA THR A 66 9.20 4.83 10.86
C THR A 66 8.80 3.78 11.90
N TRP A 67 9.70 2.83 12.09
CA TRP A 67 9.72 1.87 13.17
C TRP A 67 11.01 2.07 13.96
N GLU A 68 10.85 2.54 15.19
CA GLU A 68 11.97 2.72 16.11
C GLU A 68 12.44 1.36 16.63
N SER A 69 13.77 1.21 16.73
CA SER A 69 14.38 0.00 17.29
C SER A 69 14.17 -0.03 18.81
N PRO A 70 13.58 -1.10 19.38
CA PRO A 70 13.41 -1.21 20.83
C PRO A 70 14.74 -1.29 21.59
N THR A 71 15.83 -1.67 20.92
CA THR A 71 17.14 -1.93 21.52
C THR A 71 18.18 -0.88 21.13
N GLY A 72 17.76 0.25 20.57
CA GLY A 72 18.66 1.20 19.91
C GLY A 72 19.10 0.71 18.53
N GLY A 73 19.40 1.64 17.62
CA GLY A 73 19.73 1.37 16.23
C GLY A 73 18.95 2.26 15.26
N PRO A 74 19.34 2.28 13.97
CA PRO A 74 18.69 3.11 12.97
C PRO A 74 17.20 2.73 12.80
N PRO A 75 16.32 3.71 12.56
CA PRO A 75 14.91 3.44 12.32
C PRO A 75 14.74 2.58 11.05
N ARG A 76 13.76 1.68 11.08
CA ARG A 76 13.31 0.98 9.87
C ARG A 76 12.19 1.77 9.22
N TYR A 77 12.16 1.77 7.90
CA TYR A 77 11.10 2.39 7.13
C TYR A 77 10.20 1.31 6.55
N ALA A 78 8.90 1.53 6.63
CA ALA A 78 7.91 0.67 6.03
C ALA A 78 6.86 1.54 5.33
N PHE A 79 6.25 0.99 4.28
CA PHE A 79 5.15 1.64 3.58
C PHE A 79 3.98 0.67 3.40
N ALA A 80 2.81 1.23 3.12
CA ALA A 80 1.63 0.51 2.68
C ALA A 80 1.00 1.25 1.48
N MET A 81 0.48 0.47 0.52
CA MET A 81 -0.27 0.99 -0.62
C MET A 81 -1.67 1.40 -0.17
N LEU A 82 -2.14 2.57 -0.60
CA LEU A 82 -3.51 2.99 -0.36
C LEU A 82 -4.45 2.25 -1.31
N THR A 83 -5.49 1.64 -0.75
CA THR A 83 -6.51 0.93 -1.53
C THR A 83 -7.83 1.69 -1.50
N LEU A 84 -8.59 1.53 -2.59
CA LEU A 84 -9.94 2.03 -2.76
C LEU A 84 -10.88 0.85 -3.03
N ASN A 85 -12.18 1.10 -2.91
CA ASN A 85 -13.21 0.20 -3.41
C ASN A 85 -13.07 0.01 -4.94
N ALA A 86 -13.20 -1.22 -5.41
CA ALA A 86 -13.15 -1.60 -6.83
C ALA A 86 -14.50 -2.12 -7.37
N GLY A 87 -15.57 -1.92 -6.62
CA GLY A 87 -16.95 -2.18 -7.04
C GLY A 87 -17.50 -1.01 -7.85
N GLY A 88 -18.28 -1.36 -8.87
CA GLY A 88 -19.15 -0.47 -9.64
C GLY A 88 -20.60 -0.89 -9.49
#